data_AF-A0A951LB50-F1
#
_entry.id   AF-A0A951LB50-F1
#
_cell.length_a   1.000
_cell.length_b   1.000
_cell.length_c   1.000
_cell.angle_alpha   90.00
_cell.angle_beta   90.00
_cell.angle_gamma   90.00
#
_symmetry.space_group_name_H-M   'P 1'
#
loop_
_entity.id
_entity.type
_entity.pdbx_description
1 polymer ?
#
loop_
_entity_poly.entity_id
_entity_poly.type
_entity_poly.pdbx_seq_one_letter_code
_entity_poly.pdbx_strand_id
1 'polypeptide(L)'
;APTGVLFGFATFLIATGLFYGLPLPVQPMKAISAVILTGGLRPGEVAAAGMMIGVVLLVLGITGWIGRLARAIPQSVSVGLQLGLGILMAALGLKLILETPWIGFASLAALFLLQRIPQCPAAPIVIAAAALAEWATGNGIVLNGFAVSPSVPHLVIPSWPEVWRSFEVAVLPQLSLTLTNAVIVTASLARELFPSTGSVASERRLALSSGLANVLLCPFGAMPMCHGVGGLAAQFRFGARTGLAPIIFGTALLVPAVAFSDHAAALFALIPIACG
;
A
#
# COMPACT_ATOMS: atom_id res chain seq x y z
N ALA A 1 -11.78 3.86 7.56
CA ALA A 1 -12.54 4.88 6.82
C ALA A 1 -11.81 5.20 5.51
N PRO A 2 -12.47 5.11 4.34
CA PRO A 2 -11.81 5.29 3.04
C PRO A 2 -11.13 6.67 2.90
N THR A 3 -11.75 7.71 3.46
CA THR A 3 -11.24 9.08 3.46
C THR A 3 -9.85 9.20 4.07
N GLY A 4 -9.63 8.64 5.27
CA GLY A 4 -8.34 8.70 5.96
C GLY A 4 -7.23 7.97 5.20
N VAL A 5 -7.57 6.84 4.56
CA VAL A 5 -6.65 6.10 3.69
C VAL A 5 -6.28 6.93 2.47
N LEU A 6 -7.26 7.40 1.70
CA LEU A 6 -7.00 8.20 0.50
C LEU A 6 -6.22 9.48 0.82
N PHE A 7 -6.60 10.20 1.86
CA PHE A 7 -5.92 11.40 2.32
C PHE A 7 -4.47 11.12 2.75
N GLY A 8 -4.25 10.05 3.50
CA GLY A 8 -2.91 9.64 3.93
C GLY A 8 -2.00 9.28 2.75
N PHE A 9 -2.50 8.48 1.81
CA PHE A 9 -1.77 8.15 0.59
C PHE A 9 -1.49 9.37 -0.26
N ALA A 10 -2.49 10.22 -0.50
CA ALA A 10 -2.34 11.46 -1.26
C ALA A 10 -1.25 12.36 -0.67
N THR A 11 -1.34 12.62 0.63
CA THR A 11 -0.37 13.47 1.35
C THR A 11 1.04 12.89 1.27
N PHE A 12 1.19 11.58 1.54
CA PHE A 12 2.51 10.96 1.55
C PHE A 12 3.11 10.85 0.14
N LEU A 13 2.31 10.56 -0.89
CA LEU A 13 2.75 10.52 -2.29
C LEU A 13 3.24 11.89 -2.77
N ILE A 14 2.46 12.95 -2.52
CA ILE A 14 2.82 14.32 -2.90
C ILE A 14 4.10 14.73 -2.16
N ALA A 15 4.15 14.54 -0.84
CA ALA A 15 5.34 14.86 -0.04
C ALA A 15 6.57 14.08 -0.52
N THR A 16 6.42 12.80 -0.85
CA THR A 16 7.49 11.95 -1.37
C THR A 16 8.02 12.47 -2.70
N GLY A 17 7.14 12.77 -3.65
CA GLY A 17 7.53 13.27 -4.96
C GLY A 17 8.25 14.62 -4.88
N LEU A 18 7.77 15.52 -4.01
CA LEU A 18 8.40 16.81 -3.76
C LEU A 18 9.76 16.69 -3.05
N PHE A 19 9.86 15.83 -2.04
CA PHE A 19 11.06 15.70 -1.22
C PHE A 19 12.20 14.96 -1.94
N TYR A 20 11.90 13.84 -2.61
CA TYR A 20 12.93 13.03 -3.25
C TYR A 20 13.21 13.39 -4.70
N GLY A 21 12.23 13.96 -5.41
CA GLY A 21 12.32 14.20 -6.85
C GLY A 21 12.39 12.91 -7.69
N LEU A 22 12.17 11.75 -7.08
CA LEU A 22 12.24 10.41 -7.67
C LEU A 22 10.85 9.77 -7.72
N PRO A 23 10.61 8.81 -8.64
CA PRO A 23 9.37 8.05 -8.71
C PRO A 23 9.31 6.98 -7.62
N LEU A 24 9.47 7.40 -6.36
CA LEU A 24 9.37 6.53 -5.21
C LEU A 24 7.90 6.21 -4.94
N PRO A 25 7.54 4.93 -4.85
CA PRO A 25 6.17 4.56 -4.52
C PRO A 25 5.87 4.83 -3.05
N VAL A 26 4.60 5.03 -2.77
CA VAL A 26 4.01 4.84 -1.44
C VAL A 26 3.00 3.70 -1.60
N GLN A 27 3.14 2.68 -0.77
CA GLN A 27 2.28 1.50 -0.82
C GLN A 27 1.92 1.06 0.60
N PRO A 28 0.79 0.35 0.77
CA PRO A 28 0.44 -0.16 2.08
C PRO A 28 1.41 -1.26 2.49
N MET A 29 1.64 -1.38 3.79
CA MET A 29 2.53 -2.38 4.36
C MET A 29 1.99 -3.79 4.12
N LYS A 30 2.72 -4.62 3.35
CA LYS A 30 2.21 -5.90 2.83
C LYS A 30 1.68 -6.87 3.90
N ALA A 31 2.41 -7.07 4.99
CA ALA A 31 1.99 -8.00 6.04
C ALA A 31 0.76 -7.45 6.78
N ILE A 32 0.75 -6.16 7.12
CA ILE A 32 -0.41 -5.51 7.73
C ILE A 32 -1.64 -5.59 6.83
N SER A 33 -1.47 -5.34 5.53
CA SER A 33 -2.55 -5.41 4.54
C SER A 33 -3.16 -6.80 4.49
N ALA A 34 -2.33 -7.85 4.49
CA ALA A 34 -2.84 -9.21 4.54
C ALA A 34 -3.56 -9.52 5.85
N VAL A 35 -3.04 -9.10 7.00
CA VAL A 35 -3.69 -9.31 8.30
C VAL A 35 -5.05 -8.60 8.34
N ILE A 36 -5.17 -7.41 7.75
CA ILE A 36 -6.46 -6.73 7.58
C ILE A 36 -7.41 -7.61 6.76
N LEU A 37 -6.95 -8.14 5.62
CA LEU A 37 -7.77 -8.95 4.72
C LEU A 37 -8.18 -10.31 5.30
N THR A 38 -7.35 -10.93 6.14
CA THR A 38 -7.58 -12.31 6.61
C THR A 38 -8.01 -12.42 8.06
N GLY A 39 -7.55 -11.50 8.91
CA GLY A 39 -7.78 -11.51 10.35
C GLY A 39 -8.70 -10.39 10.84
N GLY A 40 -9.02 -9.42 9.99
CA GLY A 40 -9.94 -8.32 10.30
C GLY A 40 -9.44 -7.43 11.44
N LEU A 41 -8.40 -6.63 11.21
CA LEU A 41 -7.94 -5.66 12.20
C LEU A 41 -8.98 -4.56 12.40
N ARG A 42 -9.21 -4.20 13.67
CA ARG A 42 -10.03 -3.04 14.04
C ARG A 42 -9.33 -1.74 13.63
N PRO A 43 -10.06 -0.64 13.39
CA PRO A 43 -9.45 0.65 13.06
C PRO A 43 -8.40 1.12 14.09
N GLY A 44 -8.64 0.88 15.39
CA GLY A 44 -7.66 1.18 16.45
C GLY A 44 -6.40 0.35 16.34
N GLU A 45 -6.50 -0.94 16.00
CA GLU A 45 -5.35 -1.83 15.79
C GLU A 45 -4.51 -1.39 14.58
N VAL A 46 -5.16 -1.01 13.47
CA VAL A 46 -4.47 -0.49 12.29
C VAL A 46 -3.72 0.80 12.60
N ALA A 47 -4.36 1.74 13.33
CA ALA A 47 -3.73 2.98 13.76
C ALA A 47 -2.53 2.72 14.70
N ALA A 48 -2.70 1.81 15.67
CA ALA A 48 -1.65 1.41 16.59
C ALA A 48 -0.44 0.79 15.88
N ALA A 49 -0.68 -0.13 14.94
CA ALA A 49 0.37 -0.75 14.14
C ALA A 49 1.18 0.29 13.36
N GLY A 50 0.49 1.24 12.72
CA GLY A 50 1.11 2.34 11.99
C GLY A 50 1.97 3.22 12.89
N MET A 51 1.44 3.69 14.01
CA MET A 51 2.18 4.52 14.95
C MET A 51 3.41 3.79 15.53
N MET A 52 3.27 2.54 15.93
CA MET A 52 4.39 1.76 16.49
C MET A 52 5.51 1.58 15.48
N ILE A 53 5.19 1.16 14.25
CA ILE A 53 6.20 1.05 13.19
C ILE A 53 6.79 2.42 12.88
N GLY A 54 5.95 3.45 12.86
CA GLY A 54 6.37 4.82 12.62
C GLY A 54 7.44 5.26 13.61
N VAL A 55 7.18 5.09 14.91
CA VAL A 55 8.12 5.37 15.99
C VAL A 55 9.40 4.54 15.86
N VAL A 56 9.29 3.23 15.61
CA VAL A 56 10.46 2.37 15.44
C VAL A 56 11.33 2.84 14.27
N LEU A 57 10.74 3.16 13.12
CA LEU A 57 11.48 3.65 11.95
C LEU A 57 12.13 5.03 12.20
N LEU A 58 11.45 5.92 12.92
CA LEU A 58 12.02 7.21 13.33
C LEU A 58 13.24 7.00 14.23
N VAL A 59 13.12 6.17 15.26
CA VAL A 59 14.22 5.85 16.18
C VAL A 59 15.39 5.24 15.41
N LEU A 60 15.15 4.26 14.54
CA LEU A 60 16.20 3.62 13.74
C LEU A 60 16.84 4.58 12.74
N GLY A 61 16.07 5.46 12.11
CA GLY A 61 16.55 6.48 11.18
C GLY A 61 17.37 7.58 11.85
N ILE A 62 17.02 7.97 13.07
CA ILE A 62 17.77 8.97 13.85
C ILE A 62 19.07 8.36 14.38
N THR A 63 19.01 7.15 14.95
CA THR A 63 20.16 6.46 15.56
C THR A 63 21.14 5.87 14.54
N GLY A 64 20.70 5.65 13.30
CA GLY A 64 21.51 4.98 12.27
C GLY A 64 21.62 3.47 12.46
N TRP A 65 20.73 2.85 13.24
CA TRP A 65 20.79 1.42 13.58
C TRP A 65 20.17 0.50 12.54
N ILE A 66 19.59 1.05 11.46
CA ILE A 66 18.93 0.31 10.39
C ILE A 66 19.77 -0.88 9.91
N GLY A 67 21.05 -0.65 9.57
CA GLY A 67 21.93 -1.71 9.06
C GLY A 67 22.40 -2.72 10.11
N ARG A 68 22.37 -2.39 11.41
CA ARG A 68 22.66 -3.36 12.47
C ARG A 68 21.46 -4.28 12.70
N LEU A 69 20.27 -3.70 12.82
CA LEU A 69 19.06 -4.46 13.04
C LEU A 69 18.71 -5.34 11.84
N ALA A 70 18.88 -4.84 10.62
CA ALA A 70 18.67 -5.64 9.42
C ALA A 70 19.59 -6.85 9.31
N ARG A 71 20.84 -6.75 9.80
CA ARG A 71 21.77 -7.89 9.84
C ARG A 71 21.42 -8.90 10.94
N ALA A 72 20.71 -8.49 11.98
CA ALA A 72 20.26 -9.38 13.03
C ALA A 72 19.08 -10.26 12.58
N ILE A 73 18.36 -9.87 11.51
CA ILE A 73 17.23 -10.63 10.99
C ILE A 73 17.74 -11.77 10.10
N PRO A 74 17.47 -13.04 10.45
CA PRO A 74 17.86 -14.16 9.61
C PRO A 74 17.14 -14.13 8.27
N GLN A 75 17.85 -14.50 7.19
CA GLN A 75 17.25 -14.63 5.85
C GLN A 75 16.10 -15.65 5.85
N SER A 76 16.21 -16.73 6.64
CA SER A 76 15.16 -17.74 6.80
C SER A 76 13.83 -17.14 7.28
N VAL A 77 13.86 -16.18 8.21
CA VAL A 77 12.66 -15.51 8.73
C VAL A 77 12.02 -14.65 7.65
N SER A 78 12.82 -13.89 6.91
CA SER A 78 12.31 -13.01 5.85
C SER A 78 11.66 -13.80 4.71
N VAL A 79 12.30 -14.89 4.28
CA VAL A 79 11.77 -15.76 3.22
C VAL A 79 10.54 -16.52 3.72
N GLY A 80 10.57 -17.06 4.94
CA GLY A 80 9.42 -17.74 5.54
C GLY A 80 8.19 -16.84 5.66
N LEU A 81 8.39 -15.59 6.10
CA LEU A 81 7.31 -14.60 6.18
C LEU A 81 6.75 -14.26 4.79
N GLN A 82 7.60 -14.03 3.80
CA GLN A 82 7.17 -13.70 2.43
C GLN A 82 6.43 -14.87 1.78
N LEU A 83 6.90 -16.10 1.97
CA LEU A 83 6.24 -17.31 1.47
C LEU A 83 4.89 -17.52 2.16
N GLY A 84 4.84 -17.45 3.50
CA GLY A 84 3.61 -17.61 4.27
C GLY A 84 2.56 -16.57 3.89
N LEU A 85 2.98 -15.31 3.74
CA LEU A 85 2.14 -14.22 3.24
C LEU A 85 1.61 -14.49 1.83
N GLY A 86 2.49 -14.95 0.93
CA GLY A 86 2.14 -15.28 -0.45
C GLY A 86 1.11 -16.41 -0.52
N ILE A 87 1.30 -17.48 0.25
CA ILE A 87 0.35 -18.60 0.33
C ILE A 87 -1.00 -18.12 0.88
N LEU A 88 -0.99 -17.31 1.93
CA LEU A 88 -2.21 -16.79 2.54
C LEU A 88 -3.02 -15.91 1.56
N MET A 89 -2.34 -15.03 0.82
CA MET A 89 -2.97 -14.21 -0.22
C MET A 89 -3.45 -15.04 -1.41
N ALA A 90 -2.71 -16.08 -1.80
CA ALA A 90 -3.14 -17.01 -2.85
C ALA A 90 -4.39 -17.80 -2.42
N ALA A 91 -4.45 -18.25 -1.17
CA ALA A 91 -5.63 -18.94 -0.63
C ALA A 91 -6.85 -18.02 -0.58
N LEU A 92 -6.66 -16.76 -0.17
CA LEU A 92 -7.73 -15.76 -0.21
C LEU A 92 -8.19 -15.48 -1.65
N GLY A 93 -7.26 -15.24 -2.59
CA GLY A 93 -7.58 -15.02 -3.98
C GLY A 93 -8.32 -16.20 -4.61
N LEU A 94 -7.93 -17.44 -4.29
CA LEU A 94 -8.65 -18.63 -4.72
C LEU A 94 -10.08 -18.67 -4.15
N LYS A 95 -10.25 -18.35 -2.86
CA LYS A 95 -11.58 -18.26 -2.25
C LYS A 95 -12.46 -17.23 -2.98
N LEU A 96 -11.92 -16.05 -3.30
CA LEU A 96 -12.64 -14.99 -4.03
C LEU A 96 -12.98 -15.39 -5.47
N ILE A 97 -12.08 -16.07 -6.17
CA ILE A 97 -12.35 -16.64 -7.50
C ILE A 97 -13.50 -17.65 -7.43
N LEU A 98 -13.53 -18.50 -6.40
CA LEU A 98 -14.58 -19.51 -6.23
C LEU A 98 -15.96 -18.92 -5.90
N GLU A 99 -16.04 -17.69 -5.39
CA GLU A 99 -17.32 -16.99 -5.19
C GLU A 99 -17.96 -16.59 -6.52
N THR A 100 -17.18 -16.22 -7.54
CA THR A 100 -17.65 -15.97 -8.92
C THR A 100 -16.74 -16.63 -9.97
N PRO A 101 -16.82 -17.97 -10.13
CA PRO A 101 -15.84 -18.74 -10.90
C PRO A 101 -15.63 -18.26 -12.33
N TRP A 102 -16.71 -17.86 -13.01
CA TRP A 102 -16.65 -17.42 -14.40
C TRP A 102 -15.87 -16.12 -14.57
N ILE A 103 -16.10 -15.09 -13.73
CA ILE A 103 -15.31 -13.85 -13.73
C ILE A 103 -13.89 -14.12 -13.26
N GLY A 104 -13.74 -14.87 -12.15
CA GLY A 104 -12.45 -15.09 -11.51
C GLY A 104 -11.46 -15.83 -12.42
N PHE A 105 -11.87 -16.95 -13.03
CA PHE A 105 -10.99 -17.69 -13.94
C PHE A 105 -10.76 -16.94 -15.26
N ALA A 106 -11.76 -16.22 -15.81
CA ALA A 106 -11.56 -15.39 -16.99
C ALA A 106 -10.56 -14.26 -16.73
N SER A 107 -10.66 -13.60 -15.58
CA SER A 107 -9.75 -12.54 -15.14
C SER A 107 -8.33 -13.07 -14.92
N LEU A 108 -8.19 -14.25 -14.30
CA LEU A 108 -6.91 -14.91 -14.12
C LEU A 108 -6.24 -15.26 -15.46
N ALA A 109 -7.01 -15.83 -16.40
CA ALA A 109 -6.53 -16.14 -17.75
C ALA A 109 -6.11 -14.87 -18.50
N ALA A 110 -6.94 -13.82 -18.44
CA ALA A 110 -6.64 -12.53 -19.06
C ALA A 110 -5.37 -11.90 -18.47
N LEU A 111 -5.20 -11.92 -17.14
CA LEU A 111 -3.97 -11.46 -16.47
C LEU A 111 -2.76 -12.23 -16.98
N PHE A 112 -2.83 -13.56 -17.04
CA PHE A 112 -1.70 -14.38 -17.48
C PHE A 112 -1.31 -14.12 -18.94
N LEU A 113 -2.28 -13.91 -19.82
CA LEU A 113 -2.06 -13.60 -21.23
C LEU A 113 -1.51 -12.18 -21.42
N LEU A 114 -2.13 -11.18 -20.79
CA LEU A 114 -1.74 -9.78 -20.93
C LEU A 114 -0.37 -9.49 -20.30
N GLN A 115 0.02 -10.20 -19.25
CA GLN A 115 1.37 -10.10 -18.67
C GLN A 115 2.49 -10.57 -19.60
N ARG A 116 2.17 -11.33 -20.66
CA ARG A 116 3.15 -11.69 -21.71
C ARG A 116 3.50 -10.53 -22.63
N ILE A 117 2.64 -9.51 -22.69
CA ILE A 117 2.86 -8.33 -23.53
C ILE A 117 3.78 -7.36 -22.77
N PRO A 118 4.95 -6.99 -23.34
CA PRO A 118 5.86 -6.06 -22.69
C PRO A 118 5.16 -4.74 -22.38
N GLN A 119 5.35 -4.22 -21.15
CA GLN A 119 4.81 -2.94 -20.70
C GLN A 119 3.27 -2.84 -20.71
N CYS A 120 2.54 -3.97 -20.79
CA CYS A 120 1.09 -3.96 -20.68
C CYS A 120 0.65 -3.75 -19.21
N PRO A 121 -0.21 -2.75 -18.92
CA PRO A 121 -0.81 -2.57 -17.60
C PRO A 121 -1.95 -3.58 -17.39
N ALA A 122 -1.60 -4.88 -17.37
CA ALA A 122 -2.54 -5.99 -17.34
C ALA A 122 -3.56 -5.90 -16.19
N ALA A 123 -3.11 -5.56 -14.98
CA ALA A 123 -4.00 -5.48 -13.82
C ALA A 123 -5.09 -4.40 -13.95
N PRO A 124 -4.77 -3.12 -14.25
CA PRO A 124 -5.79 -2.11 -14.54
C PRO A 124 -6.76 -2.50 -15.66
N ILE A 125 -6.25 -3.12 -16.74
CA ILE A 125 -7.09 -3.54 -17.87
C ILE A 125 -8.11 -4.61 -17.44
N VAL A 126 -7.66 -5.62 -16.70
CA VAL A 126 -8.53 -6.72 -16.25
C VAL A 126 -9.57 -6.21 -15.24
N ILE A 127 -9.17 -5.36 -14.30
CA ILE A 127 -10.09 -4.75 -13.33
C ILE A 127 -11.16 -3.92 -14.06
N ALA A 128 -10.75 -3.08 -15.02
CA ALA A 128 -11.69 -2.26 -15.79
C ALA A 128 -12.66 -3.12 -16.64
N ALA A 129 -12.14 -4.16 -17.29
CA ALA A 129 -12.96 -5.08 -18.09
C ALA A 129 -13.97 -5.85 -17.23
N ALA A 130 -13.54 -6.31 -16.04
CA ALA A 130 -14.43 -7.01 -15.12
C ALA A 130 -15.51 -6.09 -14.54
N ALA A 131 -15.15 -4.86 -14.14
CA ALA A 131 -16.11 -3.86 -13.68
C ALA A 131 -17.14 -3.51 -14.76
N LEU A 132 -16.72 -3.37 -16.02
CA LEU A 132 -17.62 -3.15 -17.15
C LEU A 132 -18.54 -4.34 -17.41
N ALA A 133 -18.04 -5.57 -17.27
CA ALA A 133 -18.84 -6.78 -17.43
C ALA A 133 -19.91 -6.92 -16.33
N GLU A 134 -19.57 -6.63 -15.07
CA GLU A 134 -20.55 -6.61 -13.98
C GLU A 134 -21.61 -5.51 -14.16
N TRP A 135 -21.19 -4.31 -14.60
CA TRP A 135 -22.13 -3.24 -14.92
C TRP A 135 -23.09 -3.63 -16.07
N ALA A 136 -22.58 -4.23 -17.15
CA ALA A 136 -23.39 -4.65 -18.29
C ALA A 136 -24.38 -5.77 -17.98
N THR A 137 -24.11 -6.59 -16.96
CA THR A 137 -25.02 -7.68 -16.52
C THR A 137 -26.10 -7.19 -15.55
N GLY A 138 -26.15 -5.90 -15.25
CA GLY A 138 -27.16 -5.30 -14.36
C GLY A 138 -26.90 -5.50 -12.87
N ASN A 139 -25.79 -6.16 -12.52
CA ASN A 139 -25.33 -6.34 -11.14
C ASN A 139 -24.40 -5.22 -10.65
N GLY A 140 -23.98 -4.33 -11.54
CA GLY A 140 -23.13 -3.19 -11.19
C GLY A 140 -23.84 -2.20 -10.27
N ILE A 141 -23.09 -1.63 -9.32
CA ILE A 141 -23.60 -0.60 -8.42
C ILE A 141 -23.90 0.67 -9.25
N VAL A 142 -25.17 1.06 -9.31
CA VAL A 142 -25.56 2.36 -9.86
C VAL A 142 -25.29 3.43 -8.81
N LEU A 143 -24.32 4.31 -9.07
CA LEU A 143 -24.06 5.46 -8.22
C LEU A 143 -25.21 6.48 -8.35
N ASN A 144 -26.20 6.37 -7.47
CA ASN A 144 -27.30 7.32 -7.39
C ASN A 144 -26.88 8.54 -6.57
N GLY A 145 -26.79 9.70 -7.23
CA GLY A 145 -26.52 11.00 -6.62
C GLY A 145 -25.08 11.16 -6.16
N PHE A 146 -24.25 11.84 -6.95
CA PHE A 146 -22.98 12.36 -6.47
C PHE A 146 -23.25 13.61 -5.62
N ALA A 147 -23.32 13.44 -4.31
CA ALA A 147 -23.31 14.57 -3.39
C ALA A 147 -21.87 14.87 -2.98
N VAL A 148 -21.50 16.16 -3.04
CA VAL A 148 -20.22 16.60 -2.48
C VAL A 148 -20.38 16.68 -0.96
N SER A 149 -19.87 15.67 -0.26
CA SER A 149 -19.78 15.66 1.19
C SER A 149 -18.31 15.83 1.59
N PRO A 150 -17.89 17.00 2.08
CA PRO A 150 -16.57 17.15 2.65
C PRO A 150 -16.53 16.45 4.02
N SER A 151 -15.76 15.37 4.14
CA SER A 151 -15.42 14.78 5.45
C SER A 151 -13.96 15.04 5.79
N VAL A 152 -13.71 15.43 7.03
CA VAL A 152 -12.37 15.42 7.61
C VAL A 152 -12.09 14.06 8.24
N PRO A 153 -10.85 13.54 8.13
CA PRO A 153 -10.47 12.32 8.81
C PRO A 153 -10.63 12.46 10.33
N HIS A 154 -11.27 11.49 10.98
CA HIS A 154 -11.41 11.49 12.43
C HIS A 154 -10.15 10.95 13.11
N LEU A 155 -9.85 11.48 14.28
CA LEU A 155 -8.76 10.99 15.11
C LEU A 155 -9.16 9.65 15.75
N VAL A 156 -8.33 8.63 15.54
CA VAL A 156 -8.41 7.28 16.10
C VAL A 156 -7.31 7.16 17.15
N ILE A 157 -7.73 7.07 18.41
CA ILE A 157 -6.83 6.81 19.54
C ILE A 157 -6.98 5.33 19.92
N PRO A 158 -5.94 4.50 19.76
CA PRO A 158 -6.04 3.09 20.08
C PRO A 158 -6.07 2.87 21.59
N SER A 159 -6.82 1.85 21.99
CA SER A 159 -6.79 1.36 23.36
C SER A 159 -5.55 0.48 23.62
N TRP A 160 -5.13 0.36 24.88
CA TRP A 160 -3.98 -0.48 25.25
C TRP A 160 -4.07 -1.94 24.75
N PRO A 161 -5.23 -2.62 24.82
CA PRO A 161 -5.37 -3.96 24.26
C PRO A 161 -5.15 -4.02 22.74
N GLU A 162 -5.62 -2.99 22.01
CA GLU A 162 -5.40 -2.91 20.56
C GLU A 162 -3.93 -2.68 20.23
N VAL A 163 -3.22 -1.88 21.03
CA VAL A 163 -1.76 -1.70 20.89
C VAL A 163 -1.03 -3.03 21.04
N TRP A 164 -1.33 -3.79 22.10
CA TRP A 164 -0.67 -5.07 22.36
C TRP A 164 -0.94 -6.10 21.26
N ARG A 165 -2.22 -6.27 20.90
CA ARG A 165 -2.60 -7.19 19.83
C ARG A 165 -1.94 -6.83 18.50
N SER A 166 -1.92 -5.54 18.16
CA SER A 166 -1.28 -5.05 16.93
C SER A 166 0.22 -5.31 16.92
N PHE A 167 0.87 -5.22 18.07
CA PHE A 167 2.30 -5.50 18.17
C PHE A 167 2.61 -6.95 17.76
N GLU A 168 1.85 -7.90 18.31
CA GLU A 168 2.02 -9.34 18.07
C GLU A 168 1.70 -9.73 16.62
N VAL A 169 0.52 -9.32 16.13
CA VAL A 169 0.00 -9.85 14.85
C VAL A 169 0.43 -9.04 13.62
N ALA A 170 0.81 -7.77 13.80
CA ALA A 170 1.07 -6.86 12.69
C ALA A 170 2.50 -6.27 12.74
N VAL A 171 2.93 -5.68 13.86
CA VAL A 171 4.21 -4.94 13.93
C VAL A 171 5.41 -5.86 13.80
N LEU A 172 5.50 -6.90 14.64
CA LEU A 172 6.62 -7.84 14.64
C LEU A 172 6.92 -8.43 13.25
N PRO A 173 5.95 -9.02 12.53
CA PRO A 173 6.21 -9.53 11.18
C PRO A 173 6.55 -8.40 10.21
N GLN A 174 5.89 -7.25 10.30
CA GLN A 174 6.08 -6.15 9.36
C GLN A 174 7.44 -5.44 9.49
N LEU A 175 8.05 -5.40 10.68
CA LEU A 175 9.33 -4.73 10.90
C LEU A 175 10.44 -5.30 10.01
N SER A 176 10.55 -6.63 9.96
CA SER A 176 11.54 -7.32 9.12
C SER A 176 11.39 -6.96 7.65
N LEU A 177 10.15 -7.04 7.16
CA LEU A 177 9.82 -6.76 5.77
C LEU A 177 10.05 -5.29 5.39
N THR A 178 9.78 -4.37 6.32
CA THR A 178 9.94 -2.94 6.10
C THR A 178 11.42 -2.56 6.05
N LEU A 179 12.24 -3.04 6.99
CA LEU A 179 13.67 -2.75 7.01
C LEU A 179 14.38 -3.28 5.75
N THR A 180 14.01 -4.48 5.31
CA THR A 180 14.60 -5.09 4.11
C THR A 180 14.03 -4.47 2.83
N ASN A 181 12.75 -4.68 2.55
CA ASN A 181 12.16 -4.33 1.26
C ASN A 181 11.89 -2.84 1.09
N ALA A 182 11.43 -2.14 2.13
CA ALA A 182 11.03 -0.74 2.02
C ALA A 182 12.18 0.24 2.25
N VAL A 183 13.23 -0.19 2.96
CA VAL A 183 14.37 0.67 3.31
C VAL A 183 15.63 0.25 2.56
N ILE A 184 16.21 -0.92 2.85
CA ILE A 184 17.53 -1.30 2.32
C ILE A 184 17.49 -1.58 0.82
N VAL A 185 16.64 -2.50 0.38
CA VAL A 185 16.57 -2.92 -1.03
C VAL A 185 16.02 -1.78 -1.88
N THR A 186 15.10 -0.97 -1.36
CA THR A 186 14.60 0.21 -2.08
C THR A 186 15.68 1.27 -2.27
N ALA A 187 16.48 1.58 -1.24
CA ALA A 187 17.60 2.50 -1.38
C ALA A 187 18.64 2.00 -2.38
N SER A 188 18.95 0.69 -2.33
CA SER A 188 19.86 0.06 -3.29
C SER A 188 19.34 0.17 -4.72
N LEU A 189 18.08 -0.21 -4.95
CA LEU A 189 17.46 -0.14 -6.28
C LEU A 189 17.36 1.31 -6.77
N ALA A 190 17.06 2.27 -5.90
CA ALA A 190 17.03 3.67 -6.28
C ALA A 190 18.40 4.16 -6.80
N ARG A 191 19.50 3.75 -6.16
CA ARG A 191 20.87 4.07 -6.62
C ARG A 191 21.21 3.39 -7.95
N GLU A 192 20.75 2.17 -8.15
CA GLU A 192 20.96 1.41 -9.39
C GLU A 192 20.19 2.03 -10.57
N LEU A 193 18.91 2.33 -10.38
CA LEU A 193 18.03 2.89 -11.42
C LEU A 193 18.29 4.37 -11.70
N PHE A 194 18.78 5.12 -10.70
CA PHE A 194 19.03 6.56 -10.79
C PHE A 194 20.45 6.89 -10.29
N PRO A 195 21.51 6.62 -11.05
CA PRO A 195 22.89 6.79 -10.56
C PRO A 195 23.25 8.21 -10.09
N SER A 196 22.65 9.24 -10.71
CA SER A 196 22.93 10.64 -10.40
C SER A 196 22.16 11.19 -9.20
N THR A 197 20.94 10.70 -8.95
CA THR A 197 20.01 11.28 -7.96
C THR A 197 19.49 10.27 -6.93
N GLY A 198 19.67 8.97 -7.16
CA GLY A 198 19.18 7.87 -6.33
C GLY A 198 19.75 7.85 -4.91
N SER A 199 20.93 8.44 -4.69
CA SER A 199 21.51 8.60 -3.35
C SER A 199 20.64 9.46 -2.41
N VAL A 200 19.74 10.28 -2.95
CA VAL A 200 18.76 11.05 -2.18
C VAL A 200 17.81 10.13 -1.42
N ALA A 201 17.49 8.96 -1.97
CA ALA A 201 16.66 7.91 -1.36
C ALA A 201 17.48 6.98 -0.44
N SER A 202 18.21 7.56 0.52
CA SER A 202 19.01 6.76 1.46
C SER A 202 18.14 6.01 2.47
N GLU A 203 18.69 4.93 3.04
CA GLU A 203 18.05 4.08 4.05
C GLU A 203 17.51 4.93 5.21
N ARG A 204 18.33 5.90 5.66
CA ARG A 204 17.94 6.86 6.70
C ARG A 204 16.72 7.68 6.30
N ARG A 205 16.72 8.28 5.10
CA ARG A 205 15.63 9.14 4.64
C ARG A 205 14.34 8.33 4.41
N LEU A 206 14.44 7.15 3.81
CA LEU A 206 13.29 6.26 3.60
C LEU A 206 12.66 5.83 4.93
N ALA A 207 13.47 5.51 5.94
CA ALA A 207 12.99 5.20 7.28
C ALA A 207 12.34 6.42 7.96
N LEU A 208 12.98 7.60 7.91
CA LEU A 208 12.46 8.81 8.55
C LEU A 208 11.15 9.29 7.91
N SER A 209 11.08 9.32 6.58
CA SER A 209 9.89 9.75 5.84
C SER A 209 8.72 8.79 6.03
N SER A 210 8.95 7.47 5.93
CA SER A 210 7.93 6.47 6.26
C SER A 210 7.52 6.55 7.73
N GLY A 211 8.50 6.73 8.64
CA GLY A 211 8.27 6.85 10.06
C GLY A 211 7.36 8.02 10.42
N LEU A 212 7.72 9.21 9.91
CA LEU A 212 6.97 10.45 10.08
C LEU A 212 5.57 10.34 9.48
N ALA A 213 5.45 9.82 8.25
CA ALA A 213 4.16 9.65 7.60
C ALA A 213 3.22 8.77 8.43
N ASN A 214 3.70 7.64 8.96
CA ASN A 214 2.85 6.76 9.77
C ASN A 214 2.45 7.38 11.11
N VAL A 215 3.38 8.03 11.82
CA VAL A 215 3.06 8.70 13.10
C VAL A 215 2.06 9.83 12.90
N LEU A 216 2.18 10.60 11.81
CA LEU A 216 1.32 11.75 11.56
C LEU A 216 -0.02 11.39 10.91
N LEU A 217 -0.10 10.31 10.12
CA LEU A 217 -1.29 10.03 9.29
C LEU A 217 -2.11 8.85 9.81
N CYS A 218 -1.51 7.83 10.42
CA CYS A 218 -2.27 6.66 10.91
C CYS A 218 -3.28 7.00 12.02
N PRO A 219 -3.02 7.94 12.95
CA PRO A 219 -4.04 8.41 13.88
C PRO A 219 -5.26 9.00 13.18
N PHE A 220 -5.13 9.49 11.95
CA PHE A 220 -6.23 10.06 11.16
C PHE A 220 -6.84 9.02 10.21
N GLY A 221 -6.68 7.73 10.51
CA GLY A 221 -7.29 6.64 9.75
C GLY A 221 -6.56 6.29 8.46
N ALA A 222 -5.34 6.78 8.24
CA ALA A 222 -4.50 6.27 7.16
C ALA A 222 -4.02 4.85 7.46
N MET A 223 -3.95 4.00 6.43
CA MET A 223 -3.30 2.70 6.59
C MET A 223 -1.80 2.87 6.79
N PRO A 224 -1.13 1.93 7.47
CA PRO A 224 0.32 1.92 7.55
C PRO A 224 0.98 1.84 6.17
N MET A 225 1.85 2.79 5.87
CA MET A 225 2.44 3.00 4.54
C MET A 225 3.96 2.98 4.59
N CYS A 226 4.57 2.49 3.53
CA CYS A 226 6.02 2.58 3.35
C CYS A 226 6.36 2.77 1.86
N HIS A 227 7.65 3.01 1.59
CA HIS A 227 8.17 2.85 0.26
C HIS A 227 8.29 1.36 -0.12
N GLY A 228 8.68 1.05 -1.35
CA GLY A 228 9.24 -0.27 -1.57
C GLY A 228 9.67 -0.61 -2.97
N VAL A 229 10.57 -1.59 -3.02
CA VAL A 229 11.29 -2.02 -4.20
C VAL A 229 10.37 -2.40 -5.37
N GLY A 230 9.30 -3.14 -5.10
CA GLY A 230 8.36 -3.58 -6.15
C GLY A 230 7.66 -2.42 -6.84
N GLY A 231 7.21 -1.42 -6.07
CA GLY A 231 6.58 -0.23 -6.63
C GLY A 231 7.57 0.64 -7.41
N LEU A 232 8.81 0.76 -6.94
CA LEU A 232 9.85 1.53 -7.61
C LEU A 232 10.23 0.87 -8.95
N ALA A 233 10.43 -0.44 -8.95
CA ALA A 233 10.68 -1.22 -10.15
C ALA A 233 9.50 -1.12 -11.14
N ALA A 234 8.26 -1.19 -10.66
CA ALA A 234 7.08 -1.04 -11.49
C ALA A 234 6.99 0.35 -12.12
N GLN A 235 7.11 1.42 -11.32
CA GLN A 235 7.10 2.79 -11.81
C GLN A 235 8.20 3.02 -12.86
N PHE A 236 9.42 2.53 -12.61
CA PHE A 236 10.51 2.62 -13.57
C PHE A 236 10.22 1.83 -14.85
N ARG A 237 9.66 0.61 -14.75
CA ARG A 237 9.28 -0.21 -15.91
C ARG A 237 8.24 0.47 -16.78
N PHE A 238 7.33 1.23 -16.19
CA PHE A 238 6.30 2.00 -16.89
C PHE A 238 6.74 3.43 -17.25
N GLY A 239 8.05 3.73 -17.23
CA GLY A 239 8.60 4.97 -17.76
C GLY A 239 8.66 6.15 -16.79
N ALA A 240 8.24 6.00 -15.53
CA ALA A 240 8.38 7.07 -14.54
C ALA A 240 9.86 7.31 -14.22
N ARG A 241 10.30 8.56 -14.27
CA ARG A 241 11.71 8.96 -14.01
C ARG A 241 11.86 10.07 -12.99
N THR A 242 10.77 10.71 -12.59
CA THR A 242 10.78 11.88 -11.70
C THR A 242 9.72 11.76 -10.63
N GLY A 243 9.81 12.62 -9.60
CA GLY A 243 8.80 12.78 -8.55
C GLY A 243 7.43 13.24 -9.06
N LEU A 244 7.30 13.61 -10.34
CA LEU A 244 6.01 13.98 -10.92
C LEU A 244 5.02 12.82 -10.91
N ALA A 245 5.48 11.57 -11.12
CA ALA A 245 4.61 10.40 -11.12
C ALA A 245 3.88 10.20 -9.77
N PRO A 246 4.56 10.16 -8.61
CA PRO A 246 3.87 10.09 -7.32
C PRO A 246 3.05 11.34 -7.02
N ILE A 247 3.47 12.54 -7.45
CA ILE A 247 2.66 13.77 -7.27
C ILE A 247 1.33 13.66 -8.02
N ILE A 248 1.35 13.31 -9.31
CA ILE A 248 0.13 13.13 -10.12
C ILE A 248 -0.77 12.10 -9.45
N PHE A 249 -0.22 10.94 -9.06
CA PHE A 249 -1.02 9.91 -8.40
C PHE A 249 -1.61 10.38 -7.08
N GLY A 250 -0.83 11.06 -6.24
CA GLY A 250 -1.31 11.61 -4.98
C GLY A 250 -2.40 12.68 -5.18
N THR A 251 -2.26 13.55 -6.19
CA THR A 251 -3.30 14.54 -6.52
C THR A 251 -4.59 13.88 -7.02
N ALA A 252 -4.48 12.81 -7.82
CA ALA A 252 -5.64 12.05 -8.28
C ALA A 252 -6.37 11.35 -7.13
N LEU A 253 -5.67 10.95 -6.06
CA LEU A 253 -6.27 10.39 -4.84
C LEU A 253 -6.85 11.47 -3.91
N LEU A 254 -6.30 12.69 -3.93
CA LEU A 254 -6.75 13.79 -3.09
C LEU A 254 -8.16 14.26 -3.47
N VAL A 255 -8.47 14.29 -4.77
CA VAL A 255 -9.79 14.70 -5.29
C VAL A 255 -10.94 13.88 -4.67
N PRO A 256 -10.95 12.53 -4.76
CA PRO A 256 -11.98 11.73 -4.11
C PRO A 256 -11.90 11.74 -2.58
N ALA A 257 -10.71 11.93 -2.00
CA ALA A 257 -10.57 12.04 -0.53
C ALA A 257 -11.35 13.23 0.04
N VAL A 258 -11.37 14.37 -0.65
CA VAL A 258 -11.96 15.62 -0.15
C VAL A 258 -13.37 15.85 -0.68
N ALA A 259 -13.64 15.51 -1.94
CA ALA A 259 -14.91 15.84 -2.60
C ALA A 259 -15.99 14.77 -2.47
N PHE A 260 -15.63 13.50 -2.22
CA PHE A 260 -16.55 12.37 -2.32
C PHE A 260 -16.43 11.39 -1.16
N SER A 261 -16.23 11.85 0.09
CA SER A 261 -15.94 10.96 1.22
C SER A 261 -16.94 9.83 1.43
N ASP A 262 -18.23 10.12 1.27
CA ASP A 262 -19.32 9.19 1.50
C ASP A 262 -19.47 8.20 0.34
N HIS A 263 -19.00 8.60 -0.85
CA HIS A 263 -19.03 7.82 -2.08
C HIS A 263 -17.68 7.17 -2.41
N ALA A 264 -16.60 7.48 -1.69
CA ALA A 264 -15.29 6.88 -1.91
C ALA A 264 -15.32 5.37 -1.63
N ALA A 265 -16.03 4.94 -0.59
CA ALA A 265 -16.33 3.52 -0.34
C ALA A 265 -17.13 2.90 -1.50
N ALA A 266 -18.14 3.62 -2.00
CA ALA A 266 -19.00 3.16 -3.08
C ALA A 266 -18.25 3.06 -4.42
N LEU A 267 -17.28 3.96 -4.68
CA LEU A 267 -16.42 3.93 -5.86
C LEU A 267 -15.49 2.71 -5.83
N PHE A 268 -14.95 2.35 -4.67
CA PHE A 268 -14.17 1.12 -4.51
C PHE A 268 -15.03 -0.15 -4.55
N ALA A 269 -16.29 -0.07 -4.13
CA ALA A 269 -17.24 -1.17 -4.23
C ALA A 269 -17.65 -1.50 -5.68
N LEU A 270 -17.34 -0.64 -6.66
CA LEU A 270 -17.48 -0.94 -8.09
C LEU A 270 -16.43 -1.93 -8.61
N ILE A 271 -15.36 -2.17 -7.85
CA ILE A 271 -14.35 -3.15 -8.22
C ILE A 271 -14.88 -4.54 -7.85
N PRO A 272 -15.07 -5.46 -8.81
CA PRO A 272 -15.49 -6.82 -8.54
C PRO A 272 -14.58 -7.47 -7.51
N ILE A 273 -15.13 -8.01 -6.42
CA ILE A 273 -14.33 -8.61 -5.33
C ILE A 273 -13.45 -9.75 -5.86
N ALA A 274 -13.91 -10.48 -6.89
CA ALA A 274 -13.16 -11.56 -7.52
C ALA A 274 -11.96 -11.11 -8.38
N CYS A 275 -11.83 -9.81 -8.63
CA CYS A 275 -10.76 -9.22 -9.44
C CYS A 275 -9.82 -8.30 -8.65
N GLY A 276 -10.11 -8.05 -7.37
CA GLY A 276 -9.38 -7.14 -6.47
C GLY A 276 -8.27 -7.79 -5.64
#